data_AF-A0A353YZ67-F1
#
_entry.id   AF-A0A353YZ67-F1
#
_cell.length_a   1.000
_cell.length_b   1.000
_cell.length_c   1.000
_cell.angle_alpha   90.00
_cell.angle_beta   90.00
_cell.angle_gamma   90.00
#
_symmetry.space_group_name_H-M   'P 1'
#
loop_
_entity.id
_entity.type
_entity.pdbx_description
1 polymer ?
#
loop_
_entity_poly.entity_id
_entity_poly.type
_entity_poly.pdbx_seq_one_letter_code
_entity_poly.pdbx_strand_id
1 'polypeptide(L)'
;MLQVFSSCSHRTFYAKTYKFNESVATGNLDKAEKLLSDNKKFEEGKDRFLYYVNAGVMEHLKGDLVKSNEYFQKADIFIEDFRKKAVEQGAGFLLNPNLTTYSGEDHEVLLINYYKALNYYQLGDKNAALVEVRRLNLRLNQLSEKYKSEKKYQRDAFMHLLMGLIYESNMEYNNAFIAYRNAFDIYESDYAGLFGMGAPEQLKYDLVRSAALGGLPEEKRIYEKQFGIQYNGEEGEANFVLLWNNGLGPVKDEWGLNFAIIYTGGGWVTFVNEEYGMSFPFYVGDQNLQGLTWIKVVFPKYVERLQMFQSATLQ
;
A
#
# COMPACT_ATOMS: atom_id res chain seq x y z
N MET A 1 -0.38 10.88 12.96
CA MET A 1 -0.11 9.43 13.05
C MET A 1 -1.35 8.70 12.58
N LEU A 2 -1.45 8.34 11.29
CA LEU A 2 -2.42 7.40 10.75
C LEU A 2 -2.14 7.02 9.28
N GLN A 3 -2.10 5.73 8.98
CA GLN A 3 -2.39 5.15 7.66
C GLN A 3 -3.23 3.90 7.93
N VAL A 4 -4.56 4.00 7.81
CA VAL A 4 -5.46 2.85 7.96
C VAL A 4 -5.71 2.21 6.59
N PHE A 5 -5.46 0.90 6.51
CA PHE A 5 -5.63 0.01 5.34
C PHE A 5 -7.07 -0.22 4.88
N SER A 6 -8.02 0.61 5.33
CA SER A 6 -9.41 0.53 4.84
C SER A 6 -9.58 1.05 3.41
N SER A 7 -8.49 1.46 2.78
CA SER A 7 -8.44 2.13 1.49
C SER A 7 -8.78 1.24 0.29
N CYS A 8 -8.49 -0.07 0.31
CA CYS A 8 -8.53 -0.86 -0.94
C CYS A 8 -9.57 -2.00 -0.98
N SER A 9 -10.43 -2.09 0.03
CA SER A 9 -11.50 -3.11 0.10
C SER A 9 -12.76 -2.70 -0.65
N HIS A 10 -13.59 -3.66 -1.08
CA HIS A 10 -14.88 -3.36 -1.72
C HIS A 10 -15.78 -2.54 -0.79
N ARG A 11 -16.63 -1.69 -1.38
CA ARG A 11 -17.55 -0.74 -0.69
C ARG A 11 -18.22 -1.32 0.56
N THR A 12 -18.58 -2.60 0.54
CA THR A 12 -19.22 -3.32 1.66
C THR A 12 -18.35 -3.39 2.92
N PHE A 13 -17.04 -3.62 2.81
CA PHE A 13 -16.16 -3.70 3.98
C PHE A 13 -15.94 -2.31 4.60
N TYR A 14 -15.68 -1.30 3.77
CA TYR A 14 -15.56 0.07 4.25
C TYR A 14 -16.82 0.53 4.98
N ALA A 15 -18.01 0.28 4.43
CA ALA A 15 -19.28 0.63 5.08
C ALA A 15 -19.42 -0.05 6.46
N LYS A 16 -19.00 -1.31 6.59
CA LYS A 16 -19.03 -2.05 7.87
C LYS A 16 -17.99 -1.54 8.88
N THR A 17 -16.85 -1.03 8.40
CA THR A 17 -15.74 -0.56 9.23
C THR A 17 -15.69 0.96 9.37
N TYR A 18 -16.68 1.70 8.87
CA TYR A 18 -16.71 3.16 8.91
C TYR A 18 -16.49 3.72 10.33
N LYS A 19 -17.25 3.23 11.31
CA LYS A 19 -17.13 3.67 12.72
C LYS A 19 -15.78 3.33 13.33
N PHE A 20 -15.17 2.21 12.91
CA PHE A 20 -13.81 1.86 13.31
C PHE A 20 -12.83 2.90 12.76
N ASN A 21 -12.87 3.16 11.46
CA ASN A 21 -12.01 4.16 10.81
C ASN A 21 -12.17 5.55 11.42
N GLU A 22 -13.39 5.98 11.71
CA GLU A 22 -13.69 7.24 12.39
C GLU A 22 -13.11 7.28 13.81
N SER A 23 -13.23 6.19 14.57
CA SER A 23 -12.69 6.12 15.93
C SER A 23 -11.17 6.18 15.93
N VAL A 24 -10.53 5.49 14.99
CA VAL A 24 -9.08 5.56 14.78
C VAL A 24 -8.65 6.98 14.34
N ALA A 25 -9.39 7.59 13.41
CA ALA A 25 -9.16 8.96 12.93
C ALA A 25 -9.22 10.02 14.03
N THR A 26 -10.14 9.85 14.97
CA THR A 26 -10.35 10.77 16.10
C THR A 26 -9.49 10.45 17.32
N GLY A 27 -8.59 9.46 17.22
CA GLY A 27 -7.71 9.03 18.31
C GLY A 27 -8.42 8.24 19.43
N ASN A 28 -9.69 7.87 19.25
CA ASN A 28 -10.43 7.05 20.20
C ASN A 28 -10.10 5.56 19.99
N LEU A 29 -8.88 5.18 20.39
CA LEU A 29 -8.33 3.85 20.14
C LEU A 29 -9.06 2.74 20.92
N ASP A 30 -9.56 3.02 22.13
CA ASP A 30 -10.33 2.05 22.92
C ASP A 30 -11.66 1.69 22.23
N LYS A 31 -12.36 2.70 21.69
CA LYS A 31 -13.58 2.47 20.90
C LYS A 31 -13.25 1.73 19.61
N ALA A 32 -12.15 2.07 18.95
CA ALA A 32 -11.69 1.37 17.75
C ALA A 32 -11.40 -0.11 18.02
N GLU A 33 -10.67 -0.43 19.09
CA GLU A 33 -10.38 -1.80 19.50
C GLU A 33 -11.66 -2.58 19.78
N LYS A 34 -12.60 -1.98 20.54
CA LYS A 34 -13.91 -2.60 20.79
C LYS A 34 -14.64 -2.92 19.48
N LEU A 35 -14.75 -1.94 18.58
CA LEU A 35 -15.40 -2.13 17.28
C LEU A 35 -14.73 -3.20 16.43
N LEU A 36 -13.40 -3.33 16.49
CA LEU A 36 -12.68 -4.39 15.79
C LEU A 36 -12.96 -5.76 16.42
N SER A 37 -12.96 -5.85 17.75
CA SER A 37 -13.24 -7.08 18.51
C SER A 37 -14.68 -7.58 18.35
N ASP A 38 -15.65 -6.68 18.21
CA ASP A 38 -17.05 -7.00 17.94
C ASP A 38 -17.22 -7.61 16.53
N ASN A 39 -16.27 -7.35 15.63
CA ASN A 39 -16.26 -7.79 14.25
C ASN A 39 -15.29 -8.97 13.98
N LYS A 40 -15.00 -9.81 15.00
CA LYS A 40 -14.15 -11.01 14.88
C LYS A 40 -14.50 -11.96 13.74
N LYS A 41 -15.73 -11.94 13.22
CA LYS A 41 -16.13 -12.72 12.03
C LYS A 41 -15.26 -12.42 10.80
N PHE A 42 -14.64 -11.24 10.71
CA PHE A 42 -13.70 -10.94 9.64
C PHE A 42 -12.40 -11.74 9.75
N GLU A 43 -11.99 -12.16 10.95
CA GLU A 43 -10.80 -12.99 11.18
C GLU A 43 -10.90 -14.35 10.47
N GLU A 44 -12.11 -14.87 10.25
CA GLU A 44 -12.32 -16.17 9.62
C GLU A 44 -12.79 -16.06 8.15
N GLY A 45 -13.22 -14.88 7.72
CA GLY A 45 -13.87 -14.67 6.43
C GLY A 45 -12.95 -14.26 5.27
N LYS A 46 -13.60 -13.81 4.19
CA LYS A 46 -12.95 -13.27 2.99
C LYS A 46 -12.16 -11.97 3.22
N ASP A 47 -12.43 -11.27 4.32
CA ASP A 47 -11.82 -9.99 4.68
C ASP A 47 -10.69 -10.15 5.72
N ARG A 48 -10.17 -11.38 5.90
CA ARG A 48 -9.19 -11.74 6.94
C ARG A 48 -7.91 -10.92 6.89
N PHE A 49 -7.37 -10.68 5.69
CA PHE A 49 -6.21 -9.80 5.53
C PHE A 49 -6.45 -8.43 6.16
N LEU A 50 -7.59 -7.80 5.81
CA LEU A 50 -7.96 -6.46 6.29
C LEU A 50 -8.14 -6.44 7.81
N TYR A 51 -8.71 -7.49 8.39
CA TYR A 51 -8.82 -7.60 9.83
C TYR A 51 -7.43 -7.58 10.49
N TYR A 52 -6.49 -8.40 10.02
CA TYR A 52 -5.16 -8.47 10.59
C TYR A 52 -4.35 -7.18 10.42
N VAL A 53 -4.34 -6.57 9.24
CA VAL A 53 -3.56 -5.32 9.06
C VAL A 53 -4.17 -4.15 9.83
N ASN A 54 -5.51 -4.06 9.94
CA ASN A 54 -6.14 -3.02 10.76
C ASN A 54 -5.89 -3.24 12.25
N ALA A 55 -5.88 -4.50 12.72
CA ALA A 55 -5.49 -4.84 14.08
C ALA A 55 -4.02 -4.48 14.35
N GLY A 56 -3.11 -4.84 13.44
CA GLY A 56 -1.69 -4.51 13.54
C GLY A 56 -1.44 -3.02 13.65
N VAL A 57 -2.09 -2.21 12.79
CA VAL A 57 -2.01 -0.74 12.87
C VAL A 57 -2.60 -0.23 14.18
N MET A 58 -3.76 -0.72 14.60
CA MET A 58 -4.40 -0.28 15.84
C MET A 58 -3.48 -0.50 17.06
N GLU A 59 -2.87 -1.68 17.18
CA GLU A 59 -1.92 -1.95 18.27
C GLU A 59 -0.64 -1.11 18.17
N HIS A 60 -0.14 -0.86 16.94
CA HIS A 60 0.98 0.06 16.72
C HIS A 60 0.65 1.46 17.26
N LEU A 61 -0.54 1.97 16.97
CA LEU A 61 -1.00 3.29 17.45
C LEU A 61 -1.17 3.33 18.97
N LYS A 62 -1.54 2.20 19.59
CA LYS A 62 -1.61 2.07 21.05
C LYS A 62 -0.25 1.92 21.73
N GLY A 63 0.82 1.70 20.95
CA GLY A 63 2.16 1.41 21.46
C GLY A 63 2.37 -0.04 21.89
N ASP A 64 1.42 -0.95 21.66
CA ASP A 64 1.62 -2.38 21.87
C ASP A 64 2.28 -2.99 20.61
N LEU A 65 3.57 -2.70 20.47
CA LEU A 65 4.35 -3.04 19.28
C LEU A 65 4.54 -4.56 19.12
N VAL A 66 4.51 -5.32 20.23
CA VAL A 66 4.62 -6.78 20.20
C VAL A 66 3.35 -7.37 19.62
N LYS A 67 2.17 -6.99 20.14
CA LYS A 67 0.88 -7.46 19.62
C LYS A 67 0.63 -6.97 18.20
N SER A 68 1.09 -5.77 17.86
CA SER A 68 1.12 -5.27 16.49
C SER A 68 1.88 -6.20 15.55
N ASN A 69 3.10 -6.61 15.92
CA ASN A 69 3.90 -7.56 15.15
C ASN A 69 3.24 -8.93 15.01
N GLU A 70 2.54 -9.42 16.03
CA GLU A 70 1.78 -10.67 15.95
C GLU A 70 0.67 -10.61 14.89
N TYR A 71 -0.11 -9.53 14.87
CA TYR A 71 -1.16 -9.34 13.86
C TYR A 71 -0.58 -9.21 12.44
N PHE A 72 0.50 -8.46 12.28
CA PHE A 72 1.19 -8.37 10.99
C PHE A 72 1.78 -9.71 10.54
N GLN A 73 2.27 -10.53 11.47
CA GLN A 73 2.72 -11.89 11.17
C GLN A 73 1.56 -12.80 10.72
N LYS A 74 0.38 -12.67 11.33
CA LYS A 74 -0.83 -13.38 10.88
C LYS A 74 -1.24 -12.96 9.47
N ALA A 75 -1.14 -11.67 9.13
CA ALA A 75 -1.38 -11.17 7.78
C ALA A 75 -0.38 -11.77 6.76
N ASP A 76 0.91 -11.80 7.10
CA ASP A 76 1.96 -12.41 6.27
C ASP A 76 1.68 -13.89 5.97
N ILE A 77 1.41 -14.69 7.01
CA ILE A 77 1.10 -16.13 6.86
C ILE A 77 -0.12 -16.32 5.97
N PHE A 78 -1.17 -15.51 6.17
CA PHE A 78 -2.37 -15.58 5.36
C PHE A 78 -2.11 -15.33 3.87
N ILE A 79 -1.28 -14.34 3.53
CA ILE A 79 -0.91 -14.03 2.16
C ILE A 79 -0.15 -15.20 1.53
N GLU A 80 0.83 -15.76 2.25
CA GLU A 80 1.64 -16.88 1.76
C GLU A 80 0.77 -18.12 1.49
N ASP A 81 -0.11 -18.46 2.42
CA ASP A 81 -1.05 -19.58 2.27
C ASP A 81 -2.04 -19.35 1.12
N PHE A 82 -2.55 -18.13 0.98
CA PHE A 82 -3.44 -17.77 -0.12
C PHE A 82 -2.74 -17.93 -1.48
N ARG A 83 -1.51 -17.44 -1.61
CA ARG A 83 -0.71 -17.56 -2.83
C ARG A 83 -0.42 -19.04 -3.17
N LYS A 84 -0.03 -19.85 -2.18
CA LYS A 84 0.20 -21.29 -2.38
C LYS A 84 -1.06 -22.00 -2.89
N LYS A 85 -2.20 -21.78 -2.25
CA LYS A 85 -3.49 -22.37 -2.66
C LYS A 85 -3.90 -21.93 -4.07
N ALA A 86 -3.71 -20.66 -4.42
CA ALA A 86 -4.03 -20.15 -5.75
C ALA A 86 -3.22 -20.88 -6.85
N VAL A 87 -1.93 -21.13 -6.58
CA VAL A 87 -1.05 -21.89 -7.48
C VAL A 87 -1.47 -23.36 -7.55
N GLU A 88 -1.68 -24.02 -6.41
CA GLU A 88 -2.07 -25.44 -6.33
C GLU A 88 -3.41 -25.72 -7.03
N GLN A 89 -4.38 -24.82 -6.88
CA GLN A 89 -5.73 -25.01 -7.39
C GLN A 89 -5.89 -24.56 -8.85
N GLY A 90 -4.83 -23.99 -9.47
CA GLY A 90 -4.91 -23.42 -10.80
C GLY A 90 -6.02 -22.39 -10.94
N ALA A 91 -6.41 -21.74 -9.83
CA ALA A 91 -7.55 -20.86 -9.75
C ALA A 91 -7.22 -19.55 -10.48
N GLY A 92 -7.43 -19.55 -11.80
CA GLY A 92 -7.47 -18.34 -12.59
C GLY A 92 -8.46 -17.37 -11.96
N PHE A 93 -8.01 -16.11 -11.79
CA PHE A 93 -8.73 -14.97 -11.23
C PHE A 93 -10.25 -15.19 -11.11
N LEU A 94 -10.71 -15.53 -9.89
CA LEU A 94 -12.13 -15.66 -9.62
C LEU A 94 -12.80 -14.31 -9.92
N LEU A 95 -13.58 -14.26 -11.00
CA LEU A 95 -14.14 -13.04 -11.60
C LEU A 95 -15.25 -12.39 -10.76
N ASN A 96 -15.58 -12.93 -9.59
CA ASN A 96 -16.60 -12.36 -8.70
C ASN A 96 -15.94 -11.72 -7.46
N PRO A 97 -15.79 -10.38 -7.42
CA PRO A 97 -15.21 -9.67 -6.29
C PRO A 97 -15.98 -9.90 -4.97
N ASN A 98 -17.29 -10.16 -5.02
CA ASN A 98 -18.09 -10.43 -3.81
C ASN A 98 -17.87 -11.81 -3.20
N LEU A 99 -17.35 -12.77 -3.97
CA LEU A 99 -17.06 -14.14 -3.51
C LEU A 99 -15.56 -14.38 -3.29
N THR A 100 -14.71 -13.47 -3.76
CA THR A 100 -13.26 -13.65 -3.70
C THR A 100 -12.71 -13.17 -2.36
N THR A 101 -11.85 -13.99 -1.77
CA THR A 101 -11.05 -13.64 -0.60
C THR A 101 -10.09 -12.51 -0.94
N TYR A 102 -10.13 -11.43 -0.16
CA TYR A 102 -9.23 -10.30 -0.34
C TYR A 102 -7.87 -10.61 0.29
N SER A 103 -6.82 -10.63 -0.54
CA SER A 103 -5.45 -10.98 -0.13
C SER A 103 -4.51 -9.79 0.09
N GLY A 104 -5.03 -8.56 -0.02
CA GLY A 104 -4.22 -7.33 -0.01
C GLY A 104 -3.73 -6.93 -1.39
N GLU A 105 -3.75 -5.63 -1.66
CA GLU A 105 -3.10 -5.03 -2.83
C GLU A 105 -1.57 -4.96 -2.61
N ASP A 106 -0.78 -4.90 -3.68
CA ASP A 106 0.68 -4.99 -3.60
C ASP A 106 1.30 -3.95 -2.63
N HIS A 107 0.82 -2.70 -2.66
CA HIS A 107 1.28 -1.65 -1.75
C HIS A 107 0.89 -1.89 -0.28
N GLU A 108 -0.25 -2.53 -0.02
CA GLU A 108 -0.67 -2.84 1.35
C GLU A 108 0.20 -3.95 1.96
N VAL A 109 0.61 -4.91 1.13
CA VAL A 109 1.51 -5.98 1.54
C VAL A 109 2.89 -5.44 1.91
N LEU A 110 3.39 -4.42 1.20
CA LEU A 110 4.67 -3.76 1.55
C LEU A 110 4.60 -3.09 2.93
N LEU A 111 3.45 -2.48 3.25
CA LEU A 111 3.27 -1.78 4.53
C LEU A 111 3.32 -2.73 5.75
N ILE A 112 3.13 -4.04 5.57
CA ILE A 112 3.33 -5.00 6.66
C ILE A 112 4.79 -4.94 7.16
N ASN A 113 5.76 -5.04 6.25
CA ASN A 113 7.17 -4.97 6.65
C ASN A 113 7.57 -3.56 7.10
N TYR A 114 6.97 -2.52 6.52
CA TYR A 114 7.11 -1.13 7.01
C TYR A 114 6.79 -1.05 8.50
N TYR A 115 5.59 -1.48 8.92
CA TYR A 115 5.19 -1.38 10.32
C TYR A 115 6.00 -2.32 11.21
N LYS A 116 6.25 -3.56 10.78
CA LYS A 116 7.07 -4.49 11.57
C LYS A 116 8.48 -3.96 11.80
N ALA A 117 9.11 -3.39 10.77
CA ALA A 117 10.45 -2.82 10.88
C ALA A 117 10.47 -1.64 11.88
N LEU A 118 9.48 -0.75 11.82
CA LEU A 118 9.33 0.34 12.78
C LEU A 118 9.07 -0.15 14.20
N ASN A 119 8.17 -1.12 14.37
CA ASN A 119 7.88 -1.73 15.66
C ASN A 119 9.13 -2.32 16.31
N TYR A 120 9.89 -3.14 15.56
CA TYR A 120 11.13 -3.72 16.07
C TYR A 120 12.17 -2.65 16.41
N TYR A 121 12.28 -1.61 15.59
CA TYR A 121 13.18 -0.50 15.86
C TYR A 121 12.81 0.24 17.15
N GLN A 122 11.53 0.54 17.36
CA GLN A 122 11.02 1.18 18.59
C GLN A 122 11.13 0.28 19.83
N LEU A 123 11.11 -1.04 19.65
CA LEU A 123 11.39 -2.02 20.71
C LEU A 123 12.90 -2.14 21.02
N GLY A 124 13.77 -1.49 20.25
CA GLY A 124 15.23 -1.59 20.39
C GLY A 124 15.84 -2.82 19.70
N ASP A 125 15.04 -3.65 19.03
CA ASP A 125 15.52 -4.83 18.29
C ASP A 125 15.91 -4.44 16.85
N LYS A 126 17.08 -3.82 16.74
CA LYS A 126 17.64 -3.38 15.46
C LYS A 126 17.86 -4.53 14.47
N ASN A 127 18.19 -5.72 14.97
CA ASN A 127 18.42 -6.89 14.13
C ASN A 127 17.12 -7.39 13.50
N ALA A 128 16.04 -7.49 14.27
CA ALA A 128 14.73 -7.83 13.73
C ALA A 128 14.21 -6.78 12.75
N ALA A 129 14.48 -5.49 13.00
CA ALA A 129 14.16 -4.42 12.04
C ALA A 129 14.88 -4.62 10.69
N LEU A 130 16.18 -4.98 10.71
CA LEU A 130 16.94 -5.30 9.48
C LEU A 130 16.41 -6.54 8.75
N VAL A 131 15.93 -7.55 9.48
CA VAL A 131 15.28 -8.72 8.85
C VAL A 131 14.05 -8.28 8.07
N GLU A 132 13.20 -7.44 8.65
CA GLU A 132 12.00 -6.93 7.98
C GLU A 132 12.32 -6.02 6.80
N VAL A 133 13.37 -5.20 6.88
CA VAL A 133 13.90 -4.41 5.75
C VAL A 133 14.37 -5.31 4.60
N ARG A 134 15.07 -6.41 4.90
CA ARG A 134 15.49 -7.37 3.87
C ARG A 134 14.29 -8.09 3.23
N ARG A 135 13.27 -8.45 4.04
CA ARG A 135 12.01 -9.02 3.53
C ARG A 135 11.26 -8.01 2.66
N LEU A 136 11.23 -6.73 3.03
CA LEU A 136 10.65 -5.66 2.24
C LEU A 136 11.35 -5.53 0.87
N ASN A 137 12.69 -5.55 0.85
CA ASN A 137 13.47 -5.53 -0.39
C ASN A 137 13.12 -6.70 -1.33
N LEU A 138 12.99 -7.91 -0.77
CA LEU A 138 12.58 -9.08 -1.55
C LEU A 138 11.18 -8.92 -2.16
N ARG A 139 10.24 -8.31 -1.42
CA ARG A 139 8.88 -8.03 -1.94
C ARG A 139 8.90 -6.98 -3.06
N LEU A 140 9.71 -5.93 -2.92
CA LEU A 140 9.90 -4.93 -3.97
C LEU A 140 10.47 -5.55 -5.25
N ASN A 141 11.44 -6.44 -5.12
CA ASN A 141 11.99 -7.17 -6.27
C ASN A 141 10.91 -8.04 -6.95
N GLN A 142 10.15 -8.82 -6.18
CA GLN A 142 9.04 -9.62 -6.71
C GLN A 142 7.97 -8.75 -7.41
N LEU A 143 7.68 -7.58 -6.85
CA LEU A 143 6.73 -6.62 -7.43
C LEU A 143 7.22 -6.12 -8.80
N SER A 144 8.51 -5.77 -8.90
CA SER A 144 9.13 -5.32 -10.14
C SER A 144 9.18 -6.40 -11.21
N GLU A 145 9.33 -7.67 -10.82
CA GLU A 145 9.29 -8.81 -11.76
C GLU A 145 7.85 -9.09 -12.27
N LYS A 146 6.86 -8.89 -11.39
CA LYS A 146 5.44 -9.13 -11.68
C LYS A 146 4.87 -8.14 -12.71
N TYR A 147 5.29 -6.88 -12.68
CA TYR A 147 4.78 -5.84 -13.58
C TYR A 147 5.89 -5.30 -14.49
N LYS A 148 5.70 -5.42 -15.81
CA LYS A 148 6.66 -4.94 -16.81
C LYS A 148 6.29 -3.59 -17.46
N SER A 149 5.17 -2.99 -17.05
CA SER A 149 4.68 -1.75 -17.63
C SER A 149 5.01 -0.59 -16.71
N GLU A 150 5.66 0.44 -17.26
CA GLU A 150 5.99 1.70 -16.57
C GLU A 150 4.74 2.45 -16.08
N LYS A 151 3.55 2.12 -16.61
CA LYS A 151 2.27 2.68 -16.15
C LYS A 151 1.70 1.99 -14.91
N LYS A 152 2.38 0.97 -14.39
CA LYS A 152 1.95 0.22 -13.20
C LYS A 152 2.89 0.48 -12.03
N TYR A 153 2.33 0.41 -10.84
CA TYR A 153 3.09 0.47 -9.59
C TYR A 153 3.97 -0.78 -9.46
N GLN A 154 5.27 -0.61 -9.73
CA GLN A 154 6.29 -1.67 -9.76
C GLN A 154 7.41 -1.46 -8.74
N ARG A 155 7.59 -0.22 -8.29
CA ARG A 155 8.64 0.24 -7.38
C ARG A 155 8.03 1.27 -6.43
N ASP A 156 8.58 1.40 -5.23
CA ASP A 156 8.11 2.36 -4.23
C ASP A 156 9.26 3.17 -3.66
N ALA A 157 9.24 4.48 -3.94
CA ALA A 157 10.29 5.39 -3.51
C ALA A 157 10.34 5.55 -1.98
N PHE A 158 9.18 5.56 -1.32
CA PHE A 158 9.08 5.74 0.13
C PHE A 158 9.54 4.50 0.89
N MET A 159 9.25 3.30 0.39
CA MET A 159 9.78 2.06 0.98
C MET A 159 11.30 2.02 0.90
N HIS A 160 11.89 2.42 -0.23
CA HIS A 160 13.34 2.54 -0.33
C HIS A 160 13.92 3.62 0.59
N LEU A 161 13.24 4.76 0.76
CA LEU A 161 13.62 5.79 1.73
C LEU A 161 13.63 5.22 3.17
N LEU A 162 12.57 4.52 3.58
CA LEU A 162 12.51 3.88 4.90
C LEU A 162 13.66 2.88 5.09
N MET A 163 13.90 2.03 4.09
CA MET A 163 15.01 1.07 4.14
C MET A 163 16.34 1.78 4.34
N GLY A 164 16.57 2.88 3.61
CA GLY A 164 17.78 3.71 3.74
C GLY A 164 17.95 4.25 5.16
N LEU A 165 16.89 4.81 5.75
CA LEU A 165 16.91 5.32 7.13
C LEU A 165 17.27 4.23 8.14
N ILE A 166 16.69 3.04 8.02
CA ILE A 166 16.96 1.93 8.93
C ILE A 166 18.39 1.40 8.75
N TYR A 167 18.85 1.21 7.51
CA TYR A 167 20.23 0.80 7.23
C TYR A 167 21.25 1.79 7.77
N GLU A 168 21.05 3.08 7.53
CA GLU A 168 21.95 4.14 7.98
C GLU A 168 22.01 4.19 9.51
N SER A 169 20.86 4.09 10.19
CA SER A 169 20.78 4.07 11.65
C SER A 169 21.45 2.84 12.31
N ASN A 170 21.76 1.82 11.49
CA ASN A 170 22.48 0.61 11.86
C ASN A 170 23.91 0.58 11.30
N MET A 171 24.41 1.71 10.80
CA MET A 171 25.76 1.85 10.21
C MET A 171 26.01 0.99 8.97
N GLU A 172 24.96 0.48 8.31
CA GLU A 172 25.06 -0.21 7.02
C GLU A 172 25.06 0.82 5.86
N TYR A 173 26.02 1.75 5.85
CA TYR A 173 26.02 2.94 4.98
C TYR A 173 25.98 2.61 3.47
N ASN A 174 26.63 1.55 3.02
CA ASN A 174 26.56 1.12 1.62
C ASN A 174 25.16 0.65 1.22
N ASN A 175 24.47 -0.08 2.11
CA ASN A 175 23.09 -0.50 1.87
C ASN A 175 22.14 0.70 1.92
N ALA A 176 22.38 1.64 2.85
CA ALA A 176 21.65 2.90 2.92
C ALA A 176 21.79 3.71 1.63
N PHE A 177 23.01 3.88 1.13
CA PHE A 177 23.28 4.57 -0.13
C PHE A 177 22.52 3.96 -1.30
N ILE A 178 22.56 2.63 -1.45
CA ILE A 178 21.81 1.93 -2.52
C ILE A 178 20.30 2.18 -2.39
N ALA A 179 19.76 2.11 -1.17
CA ALA A 179 18.34 2.34 -0.92
C ALA A 179 17.95 3.80 -1.22
N TYR A 180 18.71 4.78 -0.74
CA TYR A 180 18.46 6.20 -1.03
C TYR A 180 18.59 6.52 -2.52
N ARG A 181 19.57 5.93 -3.21
CA ARG A 181 19.72 6.10 -4.67
C ARG A 181 18.49 5.58 -5.39
N ASN A 182 18.05 4.37 -5.06
CA ASN A 182 16.85 3.79 -5.67
C ASN A 182 15.62 4.66 -5.37
N ALA A 183 15.46 5.17 -4.14
CA ALA A 183 14.38 6.08 -3.80
C ALA A 183 14.42 7.34 -4.67
N PHE A 184 15.59 7.98 -4.79
CA PHE A 184 15.80 9.17 -5.60
C PHE A 184 15.45 8.91 -7.06
N ASP A 185 15.96 7.83 -7.63
CA ASP A 185 15.71 7.45 -9.02
C ASP A 185 14.21 7.23 -9.29
N ILE A 186 13.48 6.58 -8.37
CA ILE A 186 12.04 6.35 -8.49
C ILE A 186 11.26 7.67 -8.37
N TYR A 187 11.66 8.57 -7.47
CA TYR A 187 11.05 9.90 -7.37
C TYR A 187 11.18 10.68 -8.69
N GLU A 188 12.37 10.72 -9.26
CA GLU A 188 12.65 11.47 -10.49
C GLU A 188 12.10 10.80 -11.76
N SER A 189 11.77 9.51 -11.71
CA SER A 189 11.19 8.76 -12.83
C SER A 189 9.71 8.47 -12.62
N ASP A 190 9.38 7.34 -11.99
CA ASP A 190 8.02 6.83 -11.86
C ASP A 190 7.08 7.83 -11.18
N TYR A 191 7.50 8.40 -10.04
CA TYR A 191 6.62 9.24 -9.22
C TYR A 191 6.42 10.64 -9.79
N ALA A 192 7.43 11.21 -10.47
CA ALA A 192 7.27 12.46 -11.20
C ALA A 192 6.15 12.34 -12.25
N GLY A 193 6.11 11.24 -13.01
CA GLY A 193 5.07 11.01 -14.02
C GLY A 193 3.72 10.55 -13.46
N LEU A 194 3.72 9.62 -12.50
CA LEU A 194 2.50 9.01 -11.96
C LEU A 194 1.78 9.89 -10.93
N PHE A 195 2.54 10.65 -10.13
CA PHE A 195 2.03 11.37 -8.96
C PHE A 195 2.40 12.86 -8.93
N GLY A 196 3.20 13.34 -9.90
CA GLY A 196 3.68 14.72 -9.88
C GLY A 196 4.60 15.03 -8.69
N MET A 197 5.30 14.02 -8.17
CA MET A 197 6.10 14.10 -6.94
C MET A 197 7.58 13.85 -7.23
N GLY A 198 8.41 14.88 -7.02
CA GLY A 198 9.87 14.78 -7.14
C GLY A 198 10.55 14.36 -5.83
N ALA A 199 11.88 14.18 -5.88
CA ALA A 199 12.63 13.74 -4.72
C ALA A 199 12.65 14.81 -3.61
N PRO A 200 12.34 14.46 -2.35
CA PRO A 200 12.48 15.39 -1.23
C PRO A 200 13.92 15.91 -1.10
N GLU A 201 14.09 17.19 -0.72
CA GLU A 201 15.44 17.77 -0.54
C GLU A 201 16.29 16.99 0.47
N GLN A 202 15.69 16.58 1.59
CA GLN A 202 16.39 15.79 2.62
C GLN A 202 17.00 14.50 2.05
N LEU A 203 16.31 13.81 1.13
CA LEU A 203 16.81 12.59 0.51
C LEU A 203 18.09 12.83 -0.30
N LYS A 204 18.25 14.01 -0.91
CA LYS A 204 19.48 14.38 -1.64
C LYS A 204 20.67 14.51 -0.68
N TYR A 205 20.46 15.13 0.47
CA TYR A 205 21.47 15.21 1.52
C TYR A 205 21.81 13.83 2.09
N ASP A 206 20.81 12.99 2.36
CA ASP A 206 21.00 11.63 2.89
C ASP A 206 21.77 10.75 1.89
N LEU A 207 21.50 10.90 0.58
CA LEU A 207 22.22 10.20 -0.48
C LEU A 207 23.70 10.58 -0.54
N VAL A 208 24.03 11.88 -0.48
CA VAL A 208 25.43 12.34 -0.46
C VAL A 208 26.13 11.92 0.84
N ARG A 209 25.46 12.06 1.99
CA ARG A 209 25.99 11.69 3.30
C ARG A 209 26.31 10.20 3.37
N SER A 210 25.36 9.34 2.98
CA SER A 210 25.55 7.89 2.97
C SER A 210 26.65 7.44 1.99
N ALA A 211 26.81 8.10 0.85
CA ALA A 211 27.96 7.86 -0.05
C ALA A 211 29.29 8.18 0.64
N ALA A 212 29.38 9.31 1.35
CA ALA A 212 30.58 9.69 2.07
C ALA A 212 30.91 8.70 3.20
N LEU A 213 29.92 8.34 4.03
CA LEU A 213 30.08 7.40 5.15
C LEU A 213 30.32 5.96 4.69
N GLY A 214 29.80 5.58 3.53
CA GLY A 214 30.03 4.28 2.90
C GLY A 214 31.41 4.12 2.24
N GLY A 215 32.19 5.20 2.14
CA GLY A 215 33.49 5.17 1.46
C GLY A 215 33.36 5.12 -0.07
N LEU A 216 32.36 5.81 -0.63
CA LEU A 216 32.05 5.90 -2.06
C LEU A 216 32.36 7.32 -2.59
N PRO A 217 33.66 7.70 -2.76
CA PRO A 217 34.05 9.07 -3.06
C PRO A 217 33.64 9.54 -4.47
N GLU A 218 33.54 8.62 -5.43
CA GLU A 218 33.12 8.96 -6.79
C GLU A 218 31.63 9.26 -6.85
N GLU A 219 30.81 8.41 -6.25
CA GLU A 219 29.37 8.60 -6.11
C GLU A 219 29.06 9.87 -5.33
N LYS A 220 29.76 10.12 -4.22
CA LYS A 220 29.67 11.38 -3.47
C LYS A 220 29.88 12.57 -4.41
N ARG A 221 30.98 12.60 -5.16
CA ARG A 221 31.33 13.70 -6.09
C ARG A 221 30.28 13.88 -7.18
N ILE A 222 29.72 12.80 -7.71
CA ILE A 222 28.66 12.83 -8.73
C ILE A 222 27.42 13.52 -8.16
N TYR A 223 26.93 13.07 -7.01
CA TYR A 223 25.70 13.60 -6.42
C TYR A 223 25.88 15.00 -5.83
N GLU A 224 27.03 15.33 -5.25
CA GLU A 224 27.36 16.71 -4.83
C GLU A 224 27.28 17.69 -6.01
N LYS A 225 27.88 17.33 -7.14
CA LYS A 225 27.81 18.14 -8.36
C LYS A 225 26.39 18.22 -8.92
N GLN A 226 25.66 17.10 -8.94
CA GLN A 226 24.30 17.04 -9.47
C GLN A 226 23.34 17.91 -8.65
N PHE A 227 23.47 17.91 -7.32
CA PHE A 227 22.57 18.63 -6.42
C PHE A 227 23.06 20.03 -6.04
N GLY A 228 24.32 20.36 -6.33
CA GLY A 228 24.94 21.61 -5.87
C GLY A 228 25.14 21.62 -4.34
N ILE A 229 25.35 20.46 -3.74
CA ILE A 229 25.52 20.26 -2.29
C ILE A 229 27.00 19.96 -2.00
N GLN A 230 27.50 20.37 -0.82
CA GLN A 230 28.78 19.91 -0.29
C GLN A 230 28.59 19.27 1.08
N TYR A 231 29.12 18.06 1.26
CA TYR A 231 29.13 17.37 2.54
C TYR A 231 30.52 17.44 3.18
N ASN A 232 30.58 18.16 4.30
CA ASN A 232 31.81 18.48 5.04
C ASN A 232 32.10 17.54 6.22
N GLY A 233 31.24 16.55 6.48
CA GLY A 233 31.45 15.59 7.57
C GLY A 233 31.19 16.14 8.98
N GLU A 234 30.48 17.26 9.12
CA GLU A 234 30.08 17.74 10.44
C GLU A 234 29.04 16.80 11.05
N GLU A 235 29.42 16.17 12.17
CA GLU A 235 28.50 15.40 13.01
C GLU A 235 27.67 16.38 13.83
N GLY A 236 26.38 16.48 13.54
CA GLY A 236 25.44 17.08 14.48
C GLY A 236 25.46 16.30 15.79
N GLU A 237 25.23 16.97 16.92
CA GLU A 237 25.24 16.35 18.26
C GLU A 237 24.22 15.20 18.40
N ALA A 238 23.17 15.22 17.58
CA ALA A 238 22.17 14.16 17.47
C ALA A 238 21.50 14.14 16.08
N ASN A 239 21.00 12.97 15.68
CA ASN A 239 20.15 12.81 14.51
C ASN A 239 18.71 12.53 14.95
N PHE A 240 17.73 13.18 14.31
CA PHE A 240 16.31 13.00 14.59
C PHE A 240 15.54 12.74 13.30
N VAL A 241 14.72 11.70 13.30
CA VAL A 241 13.84 11.34 12.18
C VAL A 241 12.40 11.34 12.68
N LEU A 242 11.56 12.16 12.06
CA LEU A 242 10.13 12.18 12.31
C LEU A 242 9.38 11.56 11.13
N LEU A 243 8.69 10.45 11.38
CA LEU A 243 7.75 9.88 10.42
C LEU A 243 6.33 10.34 10.75
N TRP A 244 5.84 11.30 9.98
CA TRP A 244 4.48 11.82 10.15
C TRP A 244 3.50 11.12 9.21
N ASN A 245 3.00 9.96 9.64
CA ASN A 245 1.87 9.31 8.97
C ASN A 245 0.62 10.18 9.17
N ASN A 246 0.09 10.80 8.12
CA ASN A 246 -1.02 11.73 8.20
C ASN A 246 -2.14 11.34 7.25
N GLY A 247 -3.36 11.33 7.78
CA GLY A 247 -4.57 11.07 7.02
C GLY A 247 -4.96 9.60 6.94
N LEU A 248 -5.91 9.32 6.06
CA LEU A 248 -6.38 7.98 5.80
C LEU A 248 -6.26 7.73 4.30
N GLY A 249 -5.83 6.52 3.87
CA GLY A 249 -5.70 6.21 2.44
C GLY A 249 -7.03 6.37 1.67
N PRO A 250 -7.06 6.54 0.34
CA PRO A 250 -8.31 6.73 -0.39
C PRO A 250 -9.24 5.52 -0.28
N VAL A 251 -10.56 5.67 -0.27
CA VAL A 251 -11.49 4.53 -0.20
C VAL A 251 -11.80 4.00 -1.60
N LYS A 252 -11.61 2.70 -1.81
CA LYS A 252 -12.02 2.01 -3.04
C LYS A 252 -13.53 1.92 -3.07
N ASP A 253 -14.09 2.54 -4.09
CA ASP A 253 -15.51 2.53 -4.39
C ASP A 253 -15.68 2.02 -5.82
N GLU A 254 -16.93 1.81 -6.22
CA GLU A 254 -17.26 1.45 -7.59
C GLU A 254 -18.05 2.57 -8.24
N TRP A 255 -17.82 2.77 -9.53
CA TRP A 255 -18.82 3.36 -10.40
C TRP A 255 -19.20 2.31 -11.45
N GLY A 256 -20.35 2.48 -12.09
CA GLY A 256 -20.73 1.52 -13.11
C GLY A 256 -21.76 2.05 -14.06
N LEU A 257 -21.78 1.43 -15.22
CA LEU A 257 -22.70 1.70 -16.31
C LEU A 257 -23.76 0.60 -16.33
N ASN A 258 -25.03 1.00 -16.25
CA ASN A 258 -26.13 0.08 -16.38
C ASN A 258 -26.51 -0.03 -17.86
N PHE A 259 -26.62 -1.25 -18.37
CA PHE A 259 -27.10 -1.51 -19.71
C PHE A 259 -28.39 -2.31 -19.61
N ALA A 260 -29.47 -1.80 -20.21
CA ALA A 260 -30.65 -2.58 -20.49
C ALA A 260 -30.35 -3.59 -21.58
N ILE A 261 -30.89 -4.80 -21.47
CA ILE A 261 -30.73 -5.86 -22.46
C ILE A 261 -32.00 -5.89 -23.31
N ILE A 262 -31.87 -5.52 -24.58
CA ILE A 262 -32.97 -5.51 -25.55
C ILE A 262 -32.81 -6.71 -26.48
N TYR A 263 -33.82 -7.59 -26.50
CA TYR A 263 -33.84 -8.73 -27.41
C TYR A 263 -34.33 -8.29 -28.78
N THR A 264 -33.45 -8.37 -29.77
CA THR A 264 -33.76 -7.97 -31.16
C THR A 264 -34.14 -9.15 -32.05
N GLY A 265 -34.14 -10.38 -31.51
CA GLY A 265 -34.50 -11.61 -32.21
C GLY A 265 -33.31 -12.28 -32.90
N GLY A 266 -33.49 -13.53 -33.33
CA GLY A 266 -32.47 -14.28 -34.10
C GLY A 266 -31.15 -14.51 -33.35
N GLY A 267 -31.18 -14.67 -32.02
CA GLY A 267 -29.98 -14.86 -31.19
C GLY A 267 -29.19 -13.57 -30.90
N TRP A 268 -29.71 -12.39 -31.29
CA TRP A 268 -29.10 -11.10 -30.98
C TRP A 268 -29.74 -10.42 -29.77
N VAL A 269 -28.88 -9.84 -28.94
CA VAL A 269 -29.25 -8.90 -27.89
C VAL A 269 -28.50 -7.58 -28.10
N THR A 270 -29.08 -6.48 -27.67
CA THR A 270 -28.42 -5.17 -27.66
C THR A 270 -28.33 -4.66 -26.23
N PHE A 271 -27.11 -4.36 -25.80
CA PHE A 271 -26.85 -3.68 -24.53
C PHE A 271 -26.99 -2.17 -24.75
N VAL A 272 -27.98 -1.54 -24.13
CA VAL A 272 -28.27 -0.12 -24.29
C VAL A 272 -28.08 0.62 -22.98
N ASN A 273 -27.28 1.68 -23.00
CA ASN A 273 -27.19 2.66 -21.91
C ASN A 273 -27.69 4.01 -22.46
N GLU A 274 -28.89 4.41 -22.06
CA GLU A 274 -29.52 5.65 -22.53
C GLU A 274 -28.81 6.91 -22.00
N GLU A 275 -28.31 6.87 -20.76
CA GLU A 275 -27.65 8.00 -20.09
C GLU A 275 -26.44 8.53 -20.89
N TYR A 276 -25.67 7.62 -21.49
CA TYR A 276 -24.48 7.95 -22.28
C TYR A 276 -24.67 7.70 -23.78
N GLY A 277 -25.89 7.38 -24.23
CA GLY A 277 -26.20 7.11 -25.65
C GLY A 277 -25.41 5.94 -26.26
N MET A 278 -25.06 4.93 -25.44
CA MET A 278 -24.27 3.78 -25.90
C MET A 278 -25.17 2.61 -26.31
N SER A 279 -24.82 1.92 -27.39
CA SER A 279 -25.53 0.75 -27.89
C SER A 279 -24.55 -0.27 -28.46
N PHE A 280 -24.56 -1.48 -27.90
CA PHE A 280 -23.66 -2.57 -28.29
C PHE A 280 -24.45 -3.83 -28.64
N PRO A 281 -24.60 -4.18 -29.93
CA PRO A 281 -25.19 -5.46 -30.32
C PRO A 281 -24.23 -6.61 -30.04
N PHE A 282 -24.76 -7.71 -29.51
CA PHE A 282 -24.00 -8.91 -29.17
C PHE A 282 -24.80 -10.17 -29.55
N TYR A 283 -24.14 -11.14 -30.18
CA TYR A 283 -24.76 -12.40 -30.56
C TYR A 283 -24.59 -13.43 -29.45
N VAL A 284 -25.70 -13.90 -28.89
CA VAL A 284 -25.74 -14.90 -27.82
C VAL A 284 -26.17 -16.28 -28.33
N GLY A 285 -26.57 -16.38 -29.61
CA GLY A 285 -27.05 -17.62 -30.21
C GLY A 285 -28.27 -18.17 -29.46
N ASP A 286 -28.26 -19.47 -29.18
CA ASP A 286 -29.33 -20.16 -28.44
C ASP A 286 -29.17 -20.07 -26.91
N GLN A 287 -28.20 -19.29 -26.40
CA GLN A 287 -28.06 -19.12 -24.96
C GLN A 287 -29.28 -18.42 -24.39
N ASN A 288 -29.97 -19.12 -23.49
CA ASN A 288 -31.17 -18.59 -22.86
C ASN A 288 -30.80 -17.58 -21.76
N LEU A 289 -30.83 -16.30 -22.10
CA LEU A 289 -30.69 -15.20 -21.14
C LEU A 289 -32.03 -14.78 -20.50
N GLN A 290 -33.12 -15.54 -20.69
CA GLN A 290 -34.44 -15.19 -20.16
C GLN A 290 -34.37 -14.88 -18.64
N GLY A 291 -34.87 -13.71 -18.27
CA GLY A 291 -34.85 -13.19 -16.90
C GLY A 291 -33.76 -12.16 -16.62
N LEU A 292 -32.73 -12.05 -17.48
CA LEU A 292 -31.72 -11.00 -17.38
C LEU A 292 -32.16 -9.76 -18.17
N THR A 293 -32.59 -8.71 -17.47
CA THR A 293 -33.12 -7.48 -18.09
C THR A 293 -32.11 -6.34 -18.10
N TRP A 294 -31.09 -6.42 -17.26
CA TRP A 294 -30.01 -5.44 -17.18
C TRP A 294 -28.70 -6.10 -16.77
N ILE A 295 -27.60 -5.48 -17.18
CA ILE A 295 -26.26 -5.77 -16.67
C ILE A 295 -25.62 -4.47 -16.20
N LYS A 296 -24.89 -4.51 -15.09
CA LYS A 296 -24.08 -3.39 -14.62
C LYS A 296 -22.61 -3.72 -14.84
N VAL A 297 -21.95 -2.93 -15.67
CA VAL A 297 -20.49 -2.97 -15.82
C VAL A 297 -19.92 -2.06 -14.74
N VAL A 298 -19.15 -2.62 -13.81
CA VAL A 298 -18.53 -1.88 -12.70
C VAL A 298 -17.05 -1.65 -12.95
N PHE A 299 -16.59 -0.44 -12.62
CA PHE A 299 -15.21 -0.01 -12.68
C PHE A 299 -14.78 0.46 -11.29
N PRO A 300 -13.57 0.09 -10.83
CA PRO A 300 -13.06 0.59 -9.57
C PRO A 300 -12.79 2.10 -9.68
N LYS A 301 -13.08 2.83 -8.61
CA LYS A 301 -12.64 4.22 -8.40
C LYS A 301 -12.09 4.35 -6.99
N TYR A 302 -11.26 5.37 -6.78
CA TYR A 302 -10.74 5.70 -5.46
C TYR A 302 -11.29 7.06 -5.06
N VAL A 303 -11.87 7.13 -3.87
CA VAL A 303 -12.40 8.36 -3.28
C VAL A 303 -11.38 8.85 -2.26
N GLU A 304 -10.73 9.96 -2.56
CA GLU A 304 -9.78 10.59 -1.66
C GLU A 304 -10.43 11.00 -0.35
N ARG A 305 -9.67 10.89 0.74
CA ARG A 305 -10.06 11.36 2.06
C ARG A 305 -9.24 12.60 2.38
N LEU A 306 -9.88 13.60 2.97
CA LEU A 306 -9.21 14.83 3.39
C LEU A 306 -8.08 14.52 4.39
N GLN A 307 -6.99 15.28 4.30
CA GLN A 307 -5.93 15.23 5.30
C GLN A 307 -6.50 15.60 6.67
N MET A 308 -6.19 14.79 7.68
CA MET A 308 -6.71 15.01 9.04
C MET A 308 -6.01 16.17 9.73
N PHE A 309 -4.72 16.33 9.48
CA PHE A 309 -3.91 17.41 10.01
C PHE A 309 -3.29 18.19 8.86
N GLN A 310 -3.27 19.52 8.94
CA GLN A 310 -2.67 20.37 7.89
C GLN A 310 -1.25 20.80 8.23
N SER A 311 -0.87 20.75 9.51
CA SER A 311 0.46 21.11 10.00
C SER A 311 0.81 20.30 11.24
N ALA A 312 2.11 20.15 11.49
CA ALA A 312 2.68 19.66 12.74
C ALA A 312 3.87 20.56 13.11
N THR A 313 4.09 20.78 14.41
CA THR A 313 5.21 21.57 14.92
C THR A 313 5.93 20.74 15.98
N LEU A 314 7.25 20.65 15.87
CA LEU A 314 8.11 20.10 16.91
C LEU A 314 8.44 21.23 17.88
N GLN A 315 8.19 20.97 19.17
CA GLN A 315 8.62 21.84 20.27
C GLN A 315 9.83 21.22 20.95
#